data_AF-A0A0F5ZUU6-F1
#
_entry.id   AF-A0A0F5ZUU6-F1
#
_cell.length_a   1.000
_cell.length_b   1.000
_cell.length_c   1.000
_cell.angle_alpha   90.00
_cell.angle_beta   90.00
_cell.angle_gamma   90.00
#
_symmetry.space_group_name_H-M   'P 1'
#
loop_
_entity.id
_entity.type
_entity.pdbx_description
1 polymer ?
#
loop_
_entity_poly.entity_id
_entity_poly.type
_entity_poly.pdbx_seq_one_letter_code
_entity_poly.pdbx_strand_id
1 'polypeptide(L)'
;MLHSLMERLDHTFSFGRVSAHCDIPCKIYDPVHAQIAVLTMIRMIDLLNELPEQGLTKQQKATFARLIEQKEEHGKKLKEEVRIIWGDYFKQPQLDQFPEIHSLTHEIMMLASVVKQESDKDAALKLLDKVNRFAEIFWATKGVKTYTADCPYLPELPTLYPDLKP
;
A
#
# COMPACT_ATOMS: atom_id res chain seq x y z
N MET A 1 29.47 -11.96 -32.66
CA MET A 1 29.63 -13.42 -32.49
C MET A 1 28.86 -13.97 -31.30
N LEU A 2 28.91 -13.36 -30.10
CA LEU A 2 28.07 -13.80 -28.97
C LEU A 2 26.56 -13.60 -29.21
N HIS A 3 26.16 -12.46 -29.78
CA HIS A 3 24.74 -12.15 -30.06
C HIS A 3 24.06 -13.21 -30.93
N SER A 4 24.68 -13.57 -32.04
CA SER A 4 24.16 -14.60 -32.97
C SER A 4 24.07 -15.99 -32.35
N LEU A 5 24.94 -16.29 -31.37
CA LEU A 5 24.87 -17.54 -30.61
C LEU A 5 23.71 -17.50 -29.61
N MET A 6 23.52 -16.38 -28.91
CA MET A 6 22.41 -16.17 -27.97
C MET A 6 21.04 -16.19 -28.65
N GLU A 7 20.88 -15.57 -29.82
CA GLU A 7 19.63 -15.63 -30.60
C GLU A 7 19.27 -17.06 -31.02
N ARG A 8 20.26 -17.85 -31.47
CA ARG A 8 20.02 -19.26 -31.83
C ARG A 8 19.58 -20.09 -30.63
N LEU A 9 20.16 -19.83 -29.47
CA LEU A 9 19.78 -20.49 -28.22
C LEU A 9 18.36 -20.08 -27.79
N ASP A 10 18.01 -18.80 -27.88
CA ASP A 10 16.67 -18.30 -27.54
C ASP A 10 15.58 -18.90 -28.44
N HIS A 11 15.85 -19.01 -29.74
CA HIS A 11 14.92 -19.68 -30.67
C HIS A 11 14.74 -21.18 -30.42
N THR A 12 15.74 -21.84 -29.84
CA THR A 12 15.72 -23.30 -29.61
C THR A 12 15.13 -23.66 -28.25
N PHE A 13 15.39 -22.85 -27.22
CA PHE A 13 14.98 -23.11 -25.84
C PHE A 13 13.83 -22.22 -25.35
N SER A 14 13.38 -21.25 -26.17
CA SER A 14 12.32 -20.26 -25.90
C SER A 14 12.39 -19.72 -24.47
N PHE A 15 13.38 -18.86 -24.18
CA PHE A 15 13.47 -18.29 -22.85
C PHE A 15 12.21 -17.46 -22.57
N GLY A 16 11.63 -17.61 -21.38
CA GLY A 16 10.48 -16.81 -20.97
C GLY A 16 10.83 -15.32 -21.04
N ARG A 17 9.94 -14.50 -21.59
CA ARG A 17 10.13 -13.05 -21.65
C ARG A 17 10.26 -12.50 -20.24
N VAL A 18 11.47 -12.12 -19.85
CA VAL A 18 11.70 -11.39 -18.61
C VAL A 18 11.35 -9.92 -18.83
N SER A 19 10.58 -9.34 -17.92
CA SER A 19 10.27 -7.92 -17.90
C SER A 19 11.09 -7.26 -16.80
N ALA A 20 11.96 -6.32 -17.15
CA ALA A 20 12.54 -5.43 -16.16
C ALA A 20 11.45 -4.45 -15.72
N HIS A 21 11.01 -4.54 -14.46
CA HIS A 21 10.01 -3.62 -13.87
C HIS A 21 10.51 -2.18 -13.68
N CYS A 22 11.72 -1.89 -14.17
CA CYS A 22 12.46 -0.64 -14.07
C CYS A 22 12.48 -0.05 -12.65
N ASP A 23 13.20 -0.72 -11.75
CA ASP A 23 13.73 -0.16 -10.49
C ASP A 23 14.81 0.91 -10.75
N ILE A 24 14.53 1.78 -11.71
CA ILE A 24 15.31 2.97 -11.98
C ILE A 24 14.85 3.97 -10.93
N PRO A 25 15.76 4.61 -10.17
CA PRO A 25 15.38 5.64 -9.21
C PRO A 25 14.88 6.87 -9.97
N CYS A 26 13.62 6.83 -10.40
CA CYS A 26 12.93 7.94 -11.06
C CYS A 26 12.68 9.11 -10.09
N LYS A 27 12.86 8.85 -8.78
CA LYS A 27 12.67 9.79 -7.66
C LYS A 27 11.23 10.28 -7.50
N ILE A 28 10.28 9.65 -8.18
CA ILE A 28 8.86 9.90 -8.02
C ILE A 28 8.34 8.91 -6.98
N TYR A 29 8.15 9.42 -5.77
CA TYR A 29 7.54 8.71 -4.66
C TYR A 29 6.41 9.56 -4.10
N ASP A 30 5.32 8.91 -3.75
CA ASP A 30 4.18 9.54 -3.09
C ASP A 30 3.46 8.50 -2.19
N PRO A 31 3.31 8.77 -0.88
CA PRO A 31 2.65 7.86 0.06
C PRO A 31 1.14 7.70 -0.20
N VAL A 32 0.54 8.50 -1.09
CA VAL A 32 -0.89 8.42 -1.42
C VAL A 32 -1.34 7.04 -1.87
N HIS A 33 -0.47 6.27 -2.55
CA HIS A 33 -0.80 4.91 -2.97
C HIS A 33 -0.98 3.96 -1.77
N ALA A 34 -0.13 4.10 -0.74
CA ALA A 34 -0.28 3.39 0.51
C ALA A 34 -1.56 3.83 1.25
N GLN A 35 -1.85 5.12 1.29
CA GLN A 35 -3.07 5.67 1.92
C GLN A 35 -4.34 5.15 1.23
N ILE A 36 -4.40 5.19 -0.10
CA ILE A 36 -5.53 4.64 -0.88
C ILE A 36 -5.67 3.15 -0.62
N ALA A 37 -4.57 2.40 -0.54
CA ALA A 37 -4.61 0.97 -0.29
C ALA A 37 -5.26 0.63 1.07
N VAL A 38 -4.87 1.31 2.16
CA VAL A 38 -5.50 1.09 3.47
C VAL A 38 -6.96 1.57 3.52
N LEU A 39 -7.28 2.69 2.88
CA LEU A 39 -8.67 3.19 2.77
C LEU A 39 -9.57 2.19 2.03
N THR A 40 -9.07 1.57 0.96
CA THR A 40 -9.78 0.48 0.27
C THR A 40 -9.99 -0.71 1.18
N MET A 41 -8.98 -1.14 1.95
CA MET A 41 -9.13 -2.23 2.92
C MET A 41 -10.24 -1.94 3.94
N ILE A 42 -10.28 -0.72 4.49
CA ILE A 42 -11.33 -0.29 5.42
C ILE A 42 -12.69 -0.34 4.73
N ARG A 43 -12.80 0.16 3.49
CA ARG A 43 -14.08 0.09 2.77
C ARG A 43 -14.53 -1.34 2.49
N MET A 44 -13.61 -2.26 2.20
CA MET A 44 -13.96 -3.68 2.03
C MET A 44 -14.46 -4.27 3.35
N ILE A 45 -13.87 -3.89 4.49
CA ILE A 45 -14.34 -4.31 5.82
C ILE A 45 -15.75 -3.76 6.10
N ASP A 46 -16.01 -2.49 5.79
CA ASP A 46 -17.34 -1.91 5.93
C ASP A 46 -18.39 -2.69 5.13
N LEU A 47 -18.10 -2.96 3.86
CA LEU A 47 -18.99 -3.74 2.99
C LEU A 47 -19.16 -5.20 3.46
N LEU A 48 -18.13 -5.80 4.05
CA LEU A 48 -18.23 -7.13 4.65
C LEU A 48 -19.15 -7.13 5.87
N ASN A 49 -19.07 -6.09 6.71
CA ASN A 49 -19.89 -5.92 7.91
C ASN A 49 -21.35 -5.56 7.58
N GLU A 50 -21.63 -5.05 6.39
CA GLU A 50 -23.00 -4.85 5.88
C GLU A 50 -23.69 -6.18 5.47
N LEU A 51 -22.94 -7.28 5.29
CA LEU A 51 -23.51 -8.58 4.93
C LEU A 51 -24.07 -9.32 6.16
N PRO A 52 -25.14 -10.14 5.99
CA PRO A 52 -25.65 -10.97 7.08
C PRO A 52 -24.61 -11.99 7.56
N GLU A 53 -24.46 -12.14 8.88
CA GLU A 53 -23.54 -13.13 9.48
C GLU A 53 -23.89 -14.58 9.10
N GLN A 54 -25.18 -14.86 8.91
CA GLN A 54 -25.69 -16.19 8.59
C GLN A 54 -26.73 -16.14 7.46
N GLY A 55 -26.89 -17.25 6.75
CA GLY A 55 -27.93 -17.37 5.72
C GLY A 55 -27.64 -16.61 4.41
N LEU A 56 -26.36 -16.38 4.08
CA LEU A 56 -25.97 -15.70 2.85
C LEU A 56 -26.55 -16.38 1.59
N THR A 57 -27.21 -15.58 0.74
CA THR A 57 -27.63 -16.01 -0.60
C THR A 57 -26.41 -16.33 -1.49
N LYS A 58 -26.64 -17.04 -2.61
CA LYS A 58 -25.57 -17.32 -3.59
C LYS A 58 -24.85 -16.05 -4.06
N GLN A 59 -25.61 -14.97 -4.30
CA GLN A 59 -25.06 -13.69 -4.75
C GLN A 59 -24.25 -12.99 -3.66
N GLN A 60 -24.69 -13.06 -2.40
CA GLN A 60 -23.95 -12.50 -1.27
C GLN A 60 -22.67 -13.28 -1.00
N LYS A 61 -22.67 -14.62 -1.13
CA LYS A 61 -21.45 -15.44 -1.05
C LYS A 61 -20.41 -15.04 -2.10
N ALA A 62 -20.84 -14.82 -3.34
CA ALA A 62 -19.95 -14.33 -4.41
C ALA A 62 -19.41 -12.93 -4.11
N THR A 63 -20.23 -12.07 -3.50
CA THR A 63 -19.81 -10.72 -3.09
C THR A 63 -18.81 -10.79 -1.93
N PHE A 64 -19.08 -11.56 -0.89
CA PHE A 64 -18.16 -11.82 0.22
C PHE A 64 -16.78 -12.26 -0.27
N ALA A 65 -16.71 -13.24 -1.18
CA ALA A 65 -15.45 -13.73 -1.72
C ALA A 65 -14.64 -12.63 -2.42
N ARG A 66 -15.29 -11.81 -3.26
CA ARG A 66 -14.63 -10.68 -3.95
C ARG A 66 -14.14 -9.61 -2.99
N LEU A 67 -14.91 -9.29 -1.95
CA LEU A 67 -14.51 -8.30 -0.94
C LEU A 67 -13.27 -8.77 -0.16
N ILE A 68 -13.22 -10.05 0.22
CA ILE A 68 -12.05 -10.64 0.88
C ILE A 68 -10.82 -10.61 -0.05
N GLU A 69 -11.00 -11.01 -1.31
CA GLU A 69 -9.92 -11.01 -2.32
C GLU A 69 -9.34 -9.59 -2.51
N GLN A 70 -10.20 -8.59 -2.67
CA GLN A 70 -9.77 -7.20 -2.83
C GLN A 70 -9.11 -6.63 -1.57
N LYS A 71 -9.61 -6.98 -0.37
CA LYS A 71 -8.95 -6.61 0.90
C LYS A 71 -7.54 -7.18 0.99
N GLU A 72 -7.38 -8.46 0.64
CA GLU A 72 -6.09 -9.16 0.60
C GLU A 72 -5.13 -8.54 -0.42
N GLU A 73 -5.62 -8.22 -1.62
CA GLU A 73 -4.85 -7.57 -2.68
C GLU A 73 -4.35 -6.17 -2.24
N HIS A 74 -5.24 -5.35 -1.71
CA HIS A 74 -4.89 -4.00 -1.25
C HIS A 74 -3.96 -4.02 -0.02
N GLY A 75 -4.07 -5.03 0.85
CA GLY A 75 -3.09 -5.23 1.92
C GLY A 75 -1.70 -5.59 1.40
N LYS A 76 -1.58 -6.28 0.25
CA LYS A 76 -0.28 -6.51 -0.41
C LYS A 76 0.26 -5.21 -1.01
N LYS A 77 -0.57 -4.45 -1.73
CA LYS A 77 -0.20 -3.15 -2.30
C LYS A 77 0.30 -2.19 -1.22
N LEU A 78 -0.42 -2.06 -0.11
CA LEU A 78 0.00 -1.24 1.03
C LEU A 78 1.41 -1.60 1.50
N LYS A 79 1.66 -2.89 1.76
CA LYS A 79 2.97 -3.36 2.22
C LYS A 79 4.06 -3.14 1.17
N GLU A 80 3.73 -3.27 -0.11
CA GLU A 80 4.65 -3.02 -1.21
C GLU A 80 5.04 -1.54 -1.30
N GLU A 81 4.08 -0.63 -1.34
CA GLU A 81 4.31 0.82 -1.39
C GLU A 81 5.16 1.32 -0.21
N VAL A 82 4.80 0.89 1.00
CA VAL A 82 5.55 1.27 2.22
C VAL A 82 6.97 0.70 2.19
N ARG A 83 7.14 -0.54 1.73
CA ARG A 83 8.47 -1.17 1.58
C ARG A 83 9.32 -0.45 0.53
N ILE A 84 8.74 -0.07 -0.60
CA ILE A 84 9.43 0.67 -1.67
C ILE A 84 9.90 2.03 -1.15
N ILE A 85 9.02 2.81 -0.51
CA ILE A 85 9.42 4.11 0.04
C ILE A 85 10.49 3.94 1.13
N TRP A 86 10.32 2.95 2.02
CA TRP A 86 11.31 2.68 3.07
C TRP A 86 12.68 2.23 2.53
N GLY A 87 12.71 1.30 1.57
CA GLY A 87 13.96 0.77 1.01
C GLY A 87 14.64 1.73 0.02
N ASP A 88 13.85 2.40 -0.81
CA ASP A 88 14.37 3.08 -2.00
C ASP A 88 14.44 4.59 -1.81
N TYR A 89 13.48 5.19 -1.09
CA TYR A 89 13.47 6.64 -0.83
C TYR A 89 14.26 7.03 0.42
N PHE A 90 13.97 6.44 1.59
CA PHE A 90 14.64 6.84 2.84
C PHE A 90 16.14 6.50 2.79
N LYS A 91 16.98 7.48 3.12
CA LYS A 91 18.45 7.37 3.26
C LYS A 91 18.89 7.89 4.61
N GLN A 92 20.15 7.68 4.97
CA GLN A 92 20.68 7.99 6.29
C GLN A 92 20.27 9.36 6.85
N PRO A 93 20.32 10.48 6.08
CA PRO A 93 19.90 11.78 6.60
C PRO A 93 18.43 11.83 7.06
N GLN A 94 17.53 11.19 6.31
CA GLN A 94 16.12 11.11 6.70
C GLN A 94 15.91 10.15 7.87
N LEU A 95 16.66 9.04 7.93
CA LEU A 95 16.61 8.09 9.05
C LEU A 95 17.08 8.74 10.36
N ASP A 96 18.12 9.56 10.32
CA ASP A 96 18.62 10.30 11.48
C ASP A 96 17.61 11.36 11.95
N GLN A 97 16.91 12.01 11.01
CA GLN A 97 15.85 12.98 11.30
C GLN A 97 14.62 12.31 11.94
N PHE A 98 14.28 11.09 11.50
CA PHE A 98 13.10 10.35 11.93
C PHE A 98 13.45 8.90 12.29
N PRO A 99 14.13 8.66 13.44
CA PRO A 99 14.58 7.32 13.82
C PRO A 99 13.43 6.32 14.03
N GLU A 100 12.22 6.82 14.33
CA GLU A 100 11.01 6.01 14.46
C GLU A 100 10.53 5.37 13.16
N ILE A 101 11.08 5.76 12.00
CA ILE A 101 10.61 5.27 10.69
C ILE A 101 10.78 3.75 10.54
N HIS A 102 11.79 3.16 11.17
CA HIS A 102 12.00 1.71 11.15
C HIS A 102 10.92 0.95 11.91
N SER A 103 10.64 1.36 13.16
CA SER A 103 9.59 0.76 13.98
C SER A 103 8.22 1.01 13.37
N LEU A 104 7.96 2.23 12.88
CA LEU A 104 6.71 2.57 12.22
C LEU A 104 6.46 1.70 10.98
N THR A 105 7.49 1.53 10.14
CA THR A 105 7.41 0.65 8.96
C THR A 105 7.08 -0.78 9.37
N HIS A 106 7.75 -1.32 10.39
CA HIS A 106 7.48 -2.67 10.89
C HIS A 106 6.06 -2.82 11.44
N GLU A 107 5.60 -1.86 12.24
CA GLU A 107 4.24 -1.83 12.79
C GLU A 107 3.18 -1.82 11.68
N ILE A 108 3.39 -1.03 10.62
CA ILE A 108 2.51 -1.04 9.44
C ILE A 108 2.48 -2.43 8.79
N MET A 109 3.63 -3.10 8.61
CA MET A 109 3.68 -4.45 8.02
C MET A 109 2.92 -5.47 8.85
N MET A 110 3.03 -5.39 10.19
CA MET A 110 2.37 -6.29 11.12
C MET A 110 0.86 -6.04 11.15
N LEU A 111 0.43 -4.78 11.34
CA LEU A 111 -0.98 -4.41 11.32
C LEU A 111 -1.63 -4.73 9.97
N ALA A 112 -0.98 -4.46 8.85
CA ALA A 112 -1.48 -4.84 7.54
C ALA A 112 -1.70 -6.35 7.42
N SER A 113 -0.82 -7.16 8.03
CA SER A 113 -0.97 -8.62 8.04
C SER A 113 -2.15 -9.08 8.90
N VAL A 114 -2.45 -8.39 10.00
CA VAL A 114 -3.64 -8.62 10.82
C VAL A 114 -4.92 -8.25 10.04
N VAL A 115 -4.97 -7.04 9.48
CA VAL A 115 -6.16 -6.54 8.76
C VAL A 115 -6.44 -7.34 7.47
N LYS A 116 -5.44 -7.98 6.89
CA LYS A 116 -5.65 -8.95 5.79
C LYS A 116 -6.39 -10.20 6.25
N GLN A 117 -6.03 -10.75 7.40
CA GLN A 117 -6.61 -11.98 7.96
C GLN A 117 -7.98 -11.75 8.61
N GLU A 118 -8.14 -10.63 9.30
CA GLU A 118 -9.31 -10.32 10.11
C GLU A 118 -10.17 -9.24 9.46
N SER A 119 -11.44 -9.13 9.85
CA SER A 119 -12.34 -8.05 9.41
C SER A 119 -12.62 -7.06 10.56
N ASP A 120 -11.61 -6.81 11.39
CA ASP A 120 -11.66 -5.84 12.48
C ASP A 120 -11.43 -4.41 11.94
N LYS A 121 -12.45 -3.56 12.05
CA LYS A 121 -12.39 -2.17 11.63
C LYS A 121 -11.45 -1.34 12.49
N ASP A 122 -11.35 -1.60 13.79
CA ASP A 122 -10.50 -0.82 14.69
C ASP A 122 -9.02 -1.06 14.39
N ALA A 123 -8.64 -2.30 14.08
CA ALA A 123 -7.30 -2.62 13.59
C ALA A 123 -6.98 -1.88 12.27
N ALA A 124 -7.97 -1.77 11.36
CA ALA A 124 -7.81 -1.08 10.09
C ALA A 124 -7.68 0.44 10.25
N LEU A 125 -8.40 1.05 11.19
CA LEU A 125 -8.26 2.47 11.53
C LEU A 125 -6.89 2.78 12.15
N LYS A 126 -6.40 1.93 13.07
CA LYS A 126 -5.03 2.05 13.61
C LYS A 126 -3.98 1.92 12.52
N LEU A 127 -4.21 1.06 11.52
CA LEU A 127 -3.33 0.96 10.36
C LEU A 127 -3.32 2.25 9.54
N LEU A 128 -4.48 2.87 9.29
CA LEU A 128 -4.58 4.17 8.62
C LEU A 128 -3.82 5.26 9.36
N ASP A 129 -3.93 5.33 10.69
CA ASP A 129 -3.19 6.31 11.50
C ASP A 129 -1.67 6.17 11.32
N LYS A 130 -1.17 4.92 11.32
CA LYS A 130 0.26 4.64 11.11
C LYS A 130 0.70 5.00 9.69
N VAL A 131 -0.12 4.72 8.68
CA VAL A 131 0.15 5.09 7.29
C VAL A 131 0.12 6.62 7.11
N ASN A 132 -0.80 7.33 7.77
CA ASN A 132 -0.83 8.79 7.77
C ASN A 132 0.43 9.38 8.44
N ARG A 133 0.90 8.80 9.56
CA ARG A 133 2.18 9.21 10.18
C ARG A 133 3.36 8.95 9.25
N PHE A 134 3.37 7.83 8.54
CA PHE A 134 4.41 7.52 7.55
C PHE A 134 4.42 8.55 6.41
N ALA A 135 3.24 8.93 5.90
CA ALA A 135 3.08 9.98 4.91
C ALA A 135 3.54 11.35 5.42
N GLU A 136 3.26 11.67 6.69
CA GLU A 136 3.67 12.93 7.32
C GLU A 136 5.20 13.05 7.37
N ILE A 137 5.88 11.99 7.82
CA ILE A 137 7.34 11.93 7.84
C ILE A 137 7.90 12.12 6.43
N PHE A 138 7.33 11.44 5.45
CA PHE A 138 7.76 11.55 4.05
C PHE A 138 7.65 12.99 3.50
N TRP A 139 6.58 13.71 3.81
CA TRP A 139 6.44 15.10 3.37
C TRP A 139 7.34 16.05 4.16
N ALA A 140 7.54 15.78 5.45
CA ALA A 140 8.46 16.53 6.29
C ALA A 140 9.92 16.43 5.80
N THR A 141 10.36 15.27 5.31
CA THR A 141 11.70 15.11 4.69
C THR A 141 11.84 15.85 3.36
N LYS A 142 10.72 16.29 2.75
CA LYS A 142 10.69 17.17 1.58
C LYS A 142 10.46 18.64 1.93
N GLY A 143 10.33 18.99 3.21
CA GLY A 143 10.02 20.37 3.64
C GLY A 143 8.61 20.82 3.28
N VAL A 144 7.70 19.89 2.98
CA VAL A 144 6.31 20.17 2.60
C VAL A 144 5.46 20.10 3.87
N LYS A 145 4.68 21.16 4.15
CA LYS A 145 3.70 21.15 5.23
C LYS A 145 2.57 20.19 4.91
N THR A 146 1.90 19.69 5.93
CA THR A 146 0.79 18.74 5.78
C THR A 146 -0.42 19.23 6.55
N TYR A 147 -1.59 18.73 6.14
CA TYR A 147 -2.84 18.92 6.87
C TYR A 147 -3.66 17.64 6.79
N THR A 148 -4.59 17.46 7.73
CA THR A 148 -5.52 16.33 7.73
C THR A 148 -6.90 16.83 7.31
N ALA A 149 -7.55 16.08 6.43
CA ALA A 149 -8.94 16.27 6.05
C ALA A 149 -9.57 14.91 5.75
N ASP A 150 -10.89 14.82 5.82
CA ASP A 150 -11.58 13.61 5.38
C ASP A 150 -11.40 13.44 3.86
N CYS A 151 -11.08 12.22 3.43
CA CYS A 151 -10.92 11.96 2.01
C CYS A 151 -12.26 12.18 1.27
N PRO A 152 -12.25 12.70 0.03
CA PRO A 152 -13.47 13.08 -0.69
C PRO A 152 -14.21 11.87 -1.31
N TYR A 153 -13.91 10.67 -0.83
CA TYR A 153 -14.44 9.39 -1.29
C TYR A 153 -14.63 8.47 -0.10
N LEU A 154 -15.53 7.50 -0.21
CA LEU A 154 -15.69 6.47 0.84
C LEU A 154 -14.35 5.77 1.11
N PRO A 155 -13.95 5.58 2.39
CA PRO A 155 -14.80 5.64 3.58
C PRO A 155 -14.93 7.02 4.27
N GLU A 156 -14.52 8.14 3.63
CA GLU A 156 -14.61 9.50 4.18
C GLU A 156 -13.90 9.65 5.54
N LEU A 157 -12.64 9.18 5.60
CA LEU A 157 -11.85 9.15 6.81
C LEU A 157 -10.72 10.18 6.81
N PRO A 158 -10.31 10.66 8.01
CA PRO A 158 -9.19 11.58 8.16
C PRO A 158 -7.92 11.04 7.49
N THR A 159 -7.47 11.73 6.45
CA THR A 159 -6.31 11.38 5.65
C THR A 159 -5.37 12.56 5.60
N LEU A 160 -4.06 12.28 5.69
CA LEU A 160 -3.04 13.31 5.64
C LEU A 160 -2.72 13.69 4.19
N TYR A 161 -2.70 14.99 3.89
CA TYR A 161 -2.42 15.56 2.58
C TYR A 161 -1.25 16.55 2.66
N PRO A 162 -0.41 16.63 1.60
CA PRO A 162 0.55 17.72 1.47
C PRO A 162 -0.17 19.05 1.20
N ASP A 163 0.23 20.13 1.88
CA ASP A 163 -0.22 21.49 1.59
C ASP A 163 0.65 22.07 0.47
N LEU A 164 0.17 21.92 -0.77
CA LEU A 164 0.86 22.36 -1.98
C LEU A 164 0.47 23.78 -2.42
N LYS A 165 -0.25 24.52 -1.59
CA LYS A 165 -0.63 25.90 -1.89
C LYS A 165 0.62 26.79 -1.94
N PRO A 166 0.70 27.73 -2.89
CA PRO A 166 1.83 28.65 -3.03
C PRO A 166 1.93 29.67 -1.89
#